data_AF-A0A9D0XN12-F1
#
_entry.id   AF-A0A9D0XN12-F1
#
_cell.length_a   1.000
_cell.length_b   1.000
_cell.length_c   1.000
_cell.angle_alpha   90.00
_cell.angle_beta   90.00
_cell.angle_gamma   90.00
#
_symmetry.space_group_name_H-M   'P 1'
#
loop_
_entity.id
_entity.type
_entity.pdbx_description
1 polymer ?
#
loop_
_entity_poly.entity_id
_entity_poly.type
_entity_poly.pdbx_seq_one_letter_code
_entity_poly.pdbx_strand_id
1 'polypeptide(L)'
;MNRDQLLQEIRQVDSDNFVPVALEVFRYQAKYNLLYRRFLQLLAISPERVQHLEDIPFLPISLFKSHTVKTGDWKASLIFRSSGTTGTA
;
A
#
# COMPACT_ATOMS: atom_id res chain seq x y z
N MET A 1 6.20 -13.25 2.94
CA MET A 1 4.85 -13.54 3.45
C MET A 1 3.82 -13.62 2.32
N ASN A 2 2.84 -14.53 2.39
CA ASN A 2 1.69 -14.54 1.47
C ASN A 2 0.54 -13.66 2.02
N ARG A 3 -0.53 -13.47 1.22
CA ARG A 3 -1.63 -12.55 1.58
C ARG A 3 -2.35 -12.96 2.86
N ASP A 4 -2.66 -14.24 3.02
CA ASP A 4 -3.48 -14.72 4.14
C ASP A 4 -2.74 -14.62 5.47
N GLN A 5 -1.45 -14.95 5.47
CA GLN A 5 -0.56 -14.75 6.61
C GLN A 5 -0.51 -13.27 7.04
N LEU A 6 -0.30 -12.36 6.09
CA LEU A 6 -0.25 -10.93 6.37
C LEU A 6 -1.58 -10.41 6.94
N LEU A 7 -2.71 -10.89 6.43
CA LEU A 7 -4.03 -10.53 6.96
C LEU A 7 -4.24 -11.01 8.40
N GLN A 8 -3.70 -12.18 8.74
CA GLN A 8 -3.75 -12.68 10.12
C GLN A 8 -2.93 -11.78 11.05
N GLU A 9 -1.72 -11.39 10.66
CA GLU A 9 -0.87 -10.50 11.46
C GLU A 9 -1.51 -9.12 11.66
N ILE A 10 -2.07 -8.51 10.60
CA ILE A 10 -2.77 -7.22 10.70
C ILE A 10 -3.91 -7.26 11.73
N ARG A 11 -4.61 -8.40 11.85
CA ARG A 11 -5.72 -8.56 12.81
C ARG A 11 -5.27 -8.65 14.26
N GLN A 12 -4.00 -9.00 14.49
CA GLN A 12 -3.39 -9.15 15.82
C GLN A 12 -2.42 -8.00 16.11
N VAL A 13 -2.48 -6.91 15.34
CA VAL A 13 -1.56 -5.79 15.52
C VAL A 13 -1.83 -5.08 16.84
N ASP A 14 -0.77 -4.77 17.57
CA ASP A 14 -0.76 -4.02 18.82
C ASP A 14 0.38 -2.99 18.78
N SER A 15 0.61 -2.27 19.89
CA SER A 15 1.68 -1.26 19.97
C SER A 15 3.08 -1.83 19.75
N ASP A 16 3.30 -3.08 20.15
CA ASP A 16 4.64 -3.67 20.23
C ASP A 16 5.06 -4.25 18.88
N ASN A 17 4.08 -4.72 18.08
CA ASN A 17 4.31 -5.31 16.76
C ASN A 17 3.91 -4.40 15.57
N PHE A 18 3.40 -3.18 15.83
CA PHE A 18 2.91 -2.30 14.77
C PHE A 18 3.94 -2.02 13.67
N VAL A 19 5.15 -1.60 14.06
CA VAL A 19 6.22 -1.22 13.13
C VAL A 19 6.61 -2.39 12.21
N PRO A 20 6.96 -3.59 12.72
CA PRO A 20 7.34 -4.70 11.84
C PRO A 20 6.19 -5.13 10.93
N VAL A 21 4.95 -5.19 11.41
CA VAL A 21 3.78 -5.53 10.58
C VAL A 21 3.58 -4.49 9.47
N ALA A 22 3.70 -3.20 9.77
CA ALA A 22 3.58 -2.14 8.78
C ALA A 22 4.67 -2.20 7.70
N LEU A 23 5.91 -2.55 8.06
CA LEU A 23 6.99 -2.77 7.10
C LEU A 23 6.69 -3.98 6.21
N GLU A 24 6.16 -5.07 6.76
CA GLU A 24 5.72 -6.24 5.97
C GLU A 24 4.56 -5.89 5.03
N VAL A 25 3.60 -5.07 5.46
CA VAL A 25 2.55 -4.53 4.56
C VAL A 25 3.18 -3.73 3.43
N PHE A 26 4.14 -2.86 3.72
CA PHE A 26 4.84 -2.10 2.69
C PHE A 26 5.57 -3.03 1.70
N ARG A 27 6.31 -4.03 2.18
CA ARG A 27 7.01 -4.99 1.31
C ARG A 27 6.02 -5.78 0.44
N TYR A 28 4.88 -6.18 1.01
CA TYR A 28 3.81 -6.82 0.25
C TYR A 28 3.23 -5.89 -0.82
N GLN A 29 2.98 -4.61 -0.51
CA GLN A 29 2.51 -3.61 -1.47
C GLN A 29 3.54 -3.38 -2.58
N ALA A 30 4.82 -3.17 -2.24
CA ALA A 30 5.90 -3.00 -3.20
C ALA A 30 6.05 -4.20 -4.15
N LYS A 31 5.73 -5.40 -3.65
CA LYS A 31 5.72 -6.62 -4.46
C LYS A 31 4.44 -6.76 -5.28
N TYR A 32 3.25 -6.58 -4.75
CA TYR A 32 2.02 -7.02 -5.43
C TYR A 32 1.18 -5.88 -6.02
N ASN A 33 1.45 -4.61 -5.69
CA ASN A 33 0.82 -3.45 -6.31
C ASN A 33 1.71 -2.92 -7.44
N LEU A 34 1.35 -3.23 -8.69
CA LEU A 34 2.17 -2.89 -9.86
C LEU A 34 2.40 -1.38 -10.02
N LEU A 35 1.39 -0.56 -9.70
CA LEU A 35 1.51 0.90 -9.74
C LEU A 35 2.52 1.39 -8.70
N TYR A 36 2.38 0.93 -7.45
CA TYR A 36 3.28 1.33 -6.38
C TYR A 36 4.70 0.83 -6.62
N ARG A 37 4.87 -0.41 -7.10
CA ARG A 37 6.17 -0.95 -7.52
C ARG A 37 6.84 -0.04 -8.56
N ARG A 38 6.09 0.36 -9.60
CA ARG A 38 6.62 1.24 -10.65
C ARG A 38 7.00 2.60 -10.09
N PHE A 39 6.20 3.15 -9.19
CA PHE A 39 6.51 4.39 -8.47
C PHE A 39 7.83 4.28 -7.69
N LEU A 40 8.03 3.22 -6.90
CA LEU A 40 9.28 2.99 -6.17
C LEU A 40 10.49 2.86 -7.10
N GLN A 41 10.34 2.17 -8.25
CA GLN A 41 11.39 2.06 -9.26
C GLN A 41 11.80 3.42 -9.83
N LEU A 42 10.83 4.30 -10.12
CA LEU A 42 11.10 5.65 -10.63
C LEU A 42 11.83 6.53 -9.60
N LEU A 43 11.60 6.28 -8.31
CA LEU A 43 12.33 6.93 -7.23
C LEU A 43 13.69 6.28 -6.92
N ALA A 44 14.06 5.20 -7.63
CA ALA A 44 15.24 4.38 -7.35
C ALA A 44 15.29 3.83 -5.91
N ILE A 45 14.12 3.54 -5.33
CA ILE A 45 14.00 3.00 -3.97
C ILE A 45 13.89 1.48 -4.02
N SER A 46 14.86 0.80 -3.43
CA SER A 46 14.79 -0.65 -3.17
C SER A 46 13.95 -0.88 -1.92
N PRO A 47 12.83 -1.64 -2.00
CA PRO A 47 11.99 -1.92 -0.85
C PRO A 47 12.80 -2.39 0.34
N GLU A 48 13.76 -3.31 0.14
CA GLU A 48 14.60 -3.94 1.17
C GLU A 48 15.39 -2.94 2.03
N ARG A 49 15.60 -1.72 1.53
CA ARG A 49 16.34 -0.66 2.24
C ARG A 49 15.47 0.21 3.16
N VAL A 50 14.15 0.11 3.06
CA VAL A 50 13.20 0.87 3.91
C VAL A 50 13.10 0.18 5.27
N GLN A 51 13.69 0.74 6.32
CA GLN A 51 13.79 0.11 7.65
C GLN A 51 12.89 0.76 8.70
N HIS A 52 12.46 2.01 8.47
CA HIS A 52 11.59 2.76 9.37
C HIS A 52 10.29 3.17 8.68
N LEU A 53 9.29 3.58 9.44
CA LEU A 53 7.99 3.96 8.89
C LEU A 53 8.09 5.23 8.04
N GLU A 54 8.88 6.18 8.52
CA GLU A 54 9.20 7.44 7.86
C GLU A 54 9.96 7.26 6.53
N ASP A 55 10.60 6.11 6.31
CA ASP A 55 11.28 5.78 5.06
C ASP A 55 10.30 5.36 3.95
N ILE A 56 9.03 5.07 4.29
CA ILE A 56 8.03 4.58 3.34
C ILE A 56 7.61 5.70 2.37
N PRO A 57 7.85 5.55 1.04
CA PRO A 57 7.50 6.61 0.09
C PRO A 57 5.99 6.76 -0.06
N PHE A 58 5.48 7.97 0.13
CA PHE A 58 4.05 8.26 -0.01
C PHE A 58 3.62 8.30 -1.48
N LEU A 59 2.58 7.54 -1.81
CA LEU A 59 2.00 7.55 -3.15
C LEU A 59 1.13 8.82 -3.32
N PRO A 60 1.38 9.65 -4.35
CA PRO A 60 0.59 10.86 -4.56
C PRO A 60 -0.91 10.61 -4.72
N ILE A 61 -1.73 11.43 -4.08
CA ILE A 61 -3.20 11.31 -4.12
C ILE A 61 -3.78 11.39 -5.55
N SER A 62 -3.12 12.13 -6.46
CA SER A 62 -3.51 12.23 -7.87
C SER A 62 -3.52 10.88 -8.60
N LEU A 63 -2.67 9.94 -8.18
CA LEU A 63 -2.61 8.60 -8.76
C LEU A 63 -3.83 7.76 -8.37
N PHE A 64 -4.40 7.97 -7.19
CA PHE A 64 -5.64 7.30 -6.78
C PHE A 64 -6.86 7.76 -7.59
N LYS A 65 -6.81 8.95 -8.19
CA LYS A 65 -7.88 9.49 -9.05
C LYS A 65 -7.79 8.98 -10.49
N SER A 66 -6.58 8.71 -10.97
CA SER A 66 -6.29 8.40 -12.38
C SER A 66 -5.97 6.93 -12.63
N HIS A 67 -5.58 6.19 -11.59
CA HIS A 67 -5.14 4.80 -11.70
C HIS A 67 -5.86 3.93 -10.67
N THR A 68 -6.05 2.66 -11.02
CA THR A 68 -6.48 1.65 -10.04
C THR A 68 -5.30 1.26 -9.17
N VAL A 69 -5.40 1.55 -7.87
CA VAL A 69 -4.39 1.19 -6.87
C VAL A 69 -4.84 -0.10 -6.17
N LYS A 70 -4.38 -1.26 -6.65
CA LYS A 70 -4.71 -2.57 -6.05
C LYS A 70 -3.53 -3.54 -6.07
N THR A 71 -3.49 -4.46 -5.10
CA THR A 71 -2.54 -5.57 -5.08
C THR A 71 -3.09 -6.79 -5.80
N GLY A 72 -2.32 -7.38 -6.71
CA GLY A 72 -2.73 -8.56 -7.48
C GLY A 72 -3.99 -8.31 -8.32
N ASP A 73 -4.64 -9.41 -8.71
CA ASP A 73 -5.91 -9.36 -9.43
C ASP A 73 -7.03 -10.00 -8.62
N TRP A 74 -8.00 -9.18 -8.24
CA TRP A 74 -9.21 -9.58 -7.53
C TRP A 74 -10.33 -8.61 -7.87
N LYS A 75 -11.56 -9.07 -7.65
CA LYS A 75 -12.80 -8.30 -7.81
C LYS A 75 -13.25 -7.79 -6.45
N ALA A 76 -13.58 -6.50 -6.35
CA ALA A 76 -14.07 -5.92 -5.11
C ALA A 76 -15.47 -6.45 -4.76
N SER A 77 -15.64 -6.84 -3.50
CA SER A 77 -16.95 -7.25 -2.95
C SER A 77 -17.84 -6.05 -2.66
N LEU A 78 -17.25 -4.92 -2.27
CA LEU A 78 -17.95 -3.68 -1.96
C LEU A 78 -17.06 -2.48 -2.33
N ILE A 79 -17.65 -1.43 -2.87
CA ILE A 79 -16.95 -0.21 -3.28
C ILE A 79 -17.56 0.96 -2.53
N PHE A 80 -16.70 1.69 -1.83
CA PHE A 80 -17.04 2.96 -1.20
C PHE A 80 -16.43 4.10 -2.01
N ARG A 81 -17.11 5.25 -2.02
CA ARG A 81 -16.61 6.47 -2.65
C ARG A 81 -16.59 7.55 -1.59
N SER A 82 -15.47 8.26 -1.47
CA SER A 82 -15.43 9.49 -0.67
C SER A 82 -16.44 10.47 -1.23
N SER A 83 -17.16 11.19 -0.37
CA SER A 83 -17.91 12.38 -0.77
C SER A 83 -16.92 13.37 -1.35
N GLY A 84 -16.86 13.45 -2.69
CA GLY A 84 -15.96 14.37 -3.36
C GLY A 84 -16.25 15.78 -2.85
N THR A 85 -15.25 16.46 -2.30
CA THR A 85 -15.33 17.91 -2.23
C THR A 85 -15.35 18.40 -3.68
N THR A 86 -16.43 19.07 -4.05
CA THR A 86 -16.67 19.59 -5.39
C THR A 86 -15.45 20.34 -5.89
N GLY A 87 -14.78 19.79 -6.91
CA GLY A 87 -13.55 20.32 -7.49
C GLY A 87 -13.40 19.86 -8.93
N THR A 88 -14.35 20.34 -9.76
CA THR A 88 -14.40 20.46 -11.24
C THR A 88 -14.00 19.29 -12.13
N ALA A 89 -14.86 19.09 -13.14
CA ALA A 89 -14.79 18.16 -14.25
C ALA A 89 -13.52 18.30 -15.10
#